data_AF-A0A842J7I2-F1
#
_entry.id   AF-A0A842J7I2-F1
#
_cell.length_a   1.000
_cell.length_b   1.000
_cell.length_c   1.000
_cell.angle_alpha   90.00
_cell.angle_beta   90.00
_cell.angle_gamma   90.00
#
_symmetry.space_group_name_H-M   'P 1'
#
loop_
_entity.id
_entity.type
_entity.pdbx_description
1 polymer ?
#
loop_
_entity_poly.entity_id
_entity_poly.type
_entity_poly.pdbx_seq_one_letter_code
_entity_poly.pdbx_strand_id
1 'polypeptide(L)'
;MTNIDKIGSVASPFEKKEAKTLQNQKGELNFGDMLDNSLKELNEIQINADKAIADLATGEVKDLHQAAIAIGKADTSMKLMLEIRNKALSAYKEISRTQI
;
A
#
# COMPACT_ATOMS: atom_id res chain seq x y z
N MET A 1 43.21 56.96 26.50
CA MET A 1 42.68 55.58 26.48
C MET A 1 41.41 55.59 25.65
N THR A 2 41.52 55.33 24.35
CA THR A 2 40.38 55.31 23.42
C THR A 2 40.36 53.94 22.77
N ASN A 3 39.43 53.09 23.22
CA ASN A 3 39.17 51.83 22.53
C ASN A 3 38.32 52.16 21.29
N ILE A 4 38.96 51.97 20.15
CA ILE A 4 38.34 51.87 18.84
C ILE A 4 37.43 50.63 18.87
N ASP A 5 36.12 50.88 18.86
CA ASP A 5 35.12 49.89 18.47
C ASP A 5 35.35 49.58 16.98
N LYS A 6 36.08 48.49 16.74
CA LYS A 6 36.24 47.88 15.42
C LYS A 6 34.87 47.44 14.91
N ILE A 7 34.32 48.29 14.04
CA ILE A 7 33.44 47.86 12.95
C ILE A 7 34.13 46.69 12.24
N GLY A 8 33.50 45.51 12.26
CA GLY A 8 34.03 44.35 11.57
C GLY A 8 33.63 43.00 12.18
N SER A 9 32.35 42.67 12.18
CA SER A 9 31.91 41.31 11.81
C SER A 9 30.40 41.29 11.64
N VAL A 10 29.96 41.57 10.42
CA VAL A 10 28.70 41.02 9.93
C VAL A 10 28.90 39.50 9.84
N ALA A 11 28.60 38.81 10.95
CA ALA A 11 28.61 37.36 11.00
C ALA A 11 27.61 36.83 9.97
N SER A 12 28.10 35.93 9.12
CA SER A 12 27.42 35.38 7.96
C SER A 12 26.03 34.80 8.30
N PRO A 13 24.98 35.06 7.50
CA PRO A 13 23.65 34.46 7.68
C PRO A 13 23.57 32.95 7.39
N PHE A 14 24.70 32.27 7.31
CA PHE A 14 24.77 30.84 7.03
C PHE A 14 25.48 30.14 8.20
N GLU A 15 24.95 30.33 9.40
CA GLU A 15 25.10 29.35 10.46
C GLU A 15 24.49 28.05 9.96
N LYS A 16 25.38 27.15 9.57
CA LYS A 16 25.13 25.78 9.15
C LYS A 16 24.51 25.05 10.34
N LYS A 17 23.21 25.24 10.55
CA LYS A 17 22.36 24.34 11.33
C LYS A 17 22.61 22.96 10.75
N GLU A 18 23.30 22.13 11.54
CA GLU A 18 23.35 20.70 11.33
C GLU A 18 21.93 20.27 10.96
N ALA A 19 21.78 19.85 9.71
CA ALA A 19 20.58 19.20 9.25
C ALA A 19 20.45 17.96 10.11
N LYS A 20 19.68 18.11 11.19
CA LYS A 20 19.13 17.02 11.98
C LYS A 20 18.62 16.07 10.93
N THR A 21 19.36 14.98 10.75
CA THR A 21 19.10 13.97 9.74
C THR A 21 17.63 13.68 9.92
N LEU A 22 16.83 14.02 8.89
CA LEU A 22 15.45 13.60 8.82
C LEU A 22 15.54 12.10 8.93
N GLN A 23 15.36 11.63 10.16
CA GLN A 23 15.35 10.25 10.53
C GLN A 23 14.37 9.63 9.56
N ASN A 24 14.86 8.71 8.73
CA ASN A 24 14.07 7.94 7.79
C ASN A 24 12.87 7.34 8.54
N GLN A 25 11.79 8.10 8.64
CA GLN A 25 10.43 7.60 8.70
C GLN A 25 9.95 7.43 7.25
N LYS A 26 10.84 6.91 6.39
CA LYS A 26 10.39 6.00 5.36
C LYS A 26 10.02 4.72 6.11
N GLY A 27 8.81 4.69 6.66
CA GLY A 27 8.08 3.44 6.61
C GLY A 27 7.93 3.13 5.14
N GLU A 28 8.91 2.44 4.56
CA GLU A 28 8.80 1.86 3.24
C GLU A 28 7.63 0.90 3.35
N LEU A 29 6.44 1.36 2.95
CA LEU A 29 5.32 0.48 2.68
C LEU A 29 5.82 -0.44 1.56
N ASN A 30 6.28 -1.63 1.95
CA ASN A 30 6.77 -2.62 1.02
C ASN A 30 5.58 -3.05 0.17
N PHE A 31 5.72 -2.96 -1.15
CA PHE A 31 4.68 -3.39 -2.07
C PHE A 31 4.26 -4.85 -1.82
N GLY A 32 5.20 -5.71 -1.42
CA GLY A 32 4.94 -7.09 -1.02
C GLY A 32 4.01 -7.18 0.20
N ASP A 33 4.23 -6.35 1.23
CA ASP A 33 3.35 -6.32 2.41
C ASP A 33 1.95 -5.80 2.05
N MET A 34 1.86 -4.80 1.18
CA MET A 34 0.57 -4.31 0.67
C MET A 34 -0.17 -5.40 -0.11
N LEU A 35 0.55 -6.15 -0.96
CA LEU A 35 -0.02 -7.25 -1.75
C LEU A 35 -0.46 -8.41 -0.85
N ASP A 36 0.33 -8.77 0.15
CA ASP A 36 -0.03 -9.80 1.14
C ASP A 36 -1.28 -9.42 1.93
N ASN A 37 -1.36 -8.16 2.38
CA ASN A 37 -2.56 -7.66 3.05
C ASN A 37 -3.79 -7.67 2.14
N SER A 38 -3.62 -7.28 0.87
CA SER A 38 -4.70 -7.33 -0.13
C SER A 38 -5.18 -8.76 -0.40
N LEU A 39 -4.26 -9.73 -0.41
CA LEU A 39 -4.58 -11.16 -0.55
C LEU A 39 -5.37 -11.69 0.65
N LYS A 40 -4.98 -11.31 1.87
CA LYS A 40 -5.73 -11.64 3.09
C LYS A 40 -7.13 -11.04 3.07
N GLU A 41 -7.25 -9.77 2.68
CA GLU A 41 -8.56 -9.12 2.54
C GLU A 41 -9.43 -9.82 1.48
N LEU A 42 -8.85 -10.20 0.34
CA LEU A 42 -9.56 -10.95 -0.69
C LEU A 42 -10.08 -12.29 -0.16
N ASN A 43 -9.29 -12.99 0.64
CA ASN A 43 -9.71 -14.25 1.28
C ASN A 43 -10.93 -14.03 2.19
N GLU A 44 -10.91 -12.98 3.01
CA GLU A 44 -12.07 -12.63 3.86
C GLU A 44 -13.31 -12.28 3.02
N ILE A 45 -13.14 -11.53 1.93
CA ILE A 45 -14.24 -11.21 1.00
C ILE A 45 -14.81 -12.50 0.39
N GLN A 46 -13.96 -13.45 0.00
CA GLN A 46 -14.37 -14.73 -0.58
C GLN A 46 -15.15 -15.58 0.44
N ILE A 47 -14.64 -15.73 1.66
CA ILE A 47 -15.33 -16.49 2.73
C ILE A 47 -16.71 -15.91 3.00
N ASN A 48 -16.83 -14.57 3.05
CA ASN A 48 -18.10 -13.91 3.26
C ASN A 48 -19.08 -14.13 2.09
N ALA A 49 -18.59 -14.11 0.86
CA ALA A 49 -19.39 -14.41 -0.32
C ALA A 49 -19.86 -15.88 -0.34
N ASP A 50 -18.97 -16.82 0.00
CA ASP A 50 -19.30 -18.25 0.04
C ASP A 50 -20.38 -18.53 1.10
N LYS A 51 -20.30 -17.87 2.27
CA LYS A 51 -21.35 -17.91 3.28
C LYS A 51 -22.67 -17.35 2.75
N ALA A 52 -22.64 -16.19 2.09
CA ALA A 52 -23.83 -15.59 1.50
C ALA A 52 -24.46 -16.47 0.42
N ILE A 53 -23.65 -17.18 -0.37
CA ILE A 53 -24.11 -18.17 -1.36
C ILE A 53 -24.76 -19.36 -0.65
N ALA A 54 -24.16 -19.86 0.43
CA ALA A 54 -24.73 -20.96 1.21
C ALA A 54 -26.09 -20.57 1.81
N ASP A 55 -26.18 -19.42 2.48
CA ASP A 55 -27.41 -18.90 3.09
C ASP A 55 -28.50 -18.68 2.01
N LEU A 56 -28.11 -18.25 0.81
CA LEU A 56 -29.02 -18.09 -0.32
C LEU A 56 -29.54 -19.44 -0.83
N ALA A 57 -28.66 -20.44 -0.95
CA ALA A 57 -29.01 -21.77 -1.42
C ALA A 57 -29.87 -22.55 -0.42
N THR A 58 -29.70 -22.32 0.88
CA THR A 58 -30.52 -22.93 1.95
C THR A 58 -31.83 -22.18 2.20
N GLY A 59 -31.98 -20.98 1.65
CA GLY A 59 -33.14 -20.11 1.88
C GLY A 59 -33.12 -19.39 3.24
N GLU A 60 -31.99 -19.42 3.95
CA GLU A 60 -31.80 -18.73 5.24
C GLU A 60 -31.37 -17.26 5.08
N VAL A 61 -31.20 -16.80 3.84
CA VAL A 61 -30.79 -15.43 3.53
C VAL A 61 -31.84 -14.41 4.01
N LYS A 62 -31.43 -13.56 4.96
CA LYS A 62 -32.30 -12.50 5.50
C LYS A 62 -32.35 -11.26 4.60
N ASP A 63 -31.26 -11.00 3.88
CA ASP A 63 -31.12 -9.83 3.01
C ASP A 63 -30.43 -10.24 1.70
N LEU A 64 -31.24 -10.36 0.65
CA LEU A 64 -30.79 -10.71 -0.69
C LEU A 64 -29.87 -9.64 -1.31
N HIS A 65 -30.07 -8.36 -0.97
CA HIS A 65 -29.24 -7.28 -1.50
C HIS A 65 -27.83 -7.34 -0.92
N GLN A 66 -27.71 -7.58 0.39
CA GLN A 66 -26.39 -7.74 1.03
C GLN A 66 -25.67 -8.98 0.52
N ALA A 67 -26.39 -10.10 0.32
CA ALA A 67 -25.82 -11.30 -0.28
C ALA A 67 -25.29 -11.02 -1.70
N ALA A 68 -26.09 -10.36 -2.54
CA ALA A 68 -25.68 -9.98 -3.89
C ALA A 68 -24.46 -9.04 -3.90
N ILE A 69 -24.38 -8.08 -2.97
CA ILE A 69 -23.23 -7.19 -2.81
C ILE A 69 -21.98 -7.97 -2.42
N ALA A 70 -22.07 -8.89 -1.45
CA ALA A 70 -20.94 -9.69 -1.01
C ALA A 70 -20.38 -10.54 -2.16
N ILE A 71 -21.27 -11.21 -2.90
CA ILE A 71 -20.90 -12.03 -4.06
C ILE A 71 -20.26 -11.17 -5.16
N GLY A 72 -20.87 -10.02 -5.49
CA GLY A 72 -20.35 -9.11 -6.51
C GLY A 72 -18.98 -8.51 -6.14
N LYS A 73 -18.77 -8.22 -4.85
CA LYS A 73 -17.48 -7.76 -4.32
C LYS A 73 -16.41 -8.83 -4.51
N ALA A 74 -16.70 -10.09 -4.14
CA ALA A 74 -15.76 -11.20 -4.31
C ALA A 74 -15.37 -11.41 -5.77
N ASP A 75 -16.35 -11.45 -6.69
CA ASP A 75 -16.08 -11.63 -8.12
C ASP A 75 -15.21 -10.51 -8.70
N THR A 76 -15.54 -9.25 -8.41
CA THR A 76 -14.78 -8.09 -8.93
C THR A 76 -13.37 -8.04 -8.35
N SER A 77 -13.23 -8.27 -7.04
CA SER A 77 -11.93 -8.27 -6.36
C SER A 77 -11.05 -9.43 -6.85
N MET A 78 -11.62 -10.61 -7.09
CA MET A 78 -10.89 -11.76 -7.63
C MET A 78 -10.38 -11.48 -9.05
N LYS A 79 -11.23 -10.91 -9.92
CA LYS A 79 -10.82 -10.50 -11.28
C LYS A 79 -9.63 -9.54 -11.23
N LEU A 80 -9.70 -8.52 -10.37
CA LEU A 80 -8.59 -7.60 -10.18
C LEU A 80 -7.31 -8.32 -9.72
N MET A 81 -7.41 -9.24 -8.77
CA MET A 81 -6.26 -9.98 -8.27
C MET A 81 -5.63 -10.88 -9.34
N LEU A 82 -6.44 -11.48 -10.21
CA LEU A 82 -5.95 -12.27 -11.34
C LEU A 82 -5.13 -11.42 -12.31
N GLU A 83 -5.59 -10.19 -12.59
CA GLU A 83 -4.83 -9.24 -13.42
C GLU A 83 -3.49 -8.87 -12.78
N ILE A 84 -3.49 -8.60 -11.47
CA ILE A 84 -2.26 -8.32 -10.71
C ILE A 84 -1.31 -9.52 -10.76
N ARG A 85 -1.81 -10.74 -10.54
CA ARG A 85 -1.04 -11.98 -10.64
C ARG A 85 -0.42 -12.13 -12.02
N ASN A 86 -1.20 -11.94 -13.08
CA ASN A 86 -0.73 -12.02 -14.46
C ASN A 86 0.37 -11.00 -14.74
N LYS A 87 0.20 -9.76 -14.26
CA LYS A 87 1.19 -8.69 -14.42
C LYS A 87 2.48 -8.99 -13.66
N ALA A 88 2.38 -9.48 -12.42
CA ALA A 88 3.54 -9.86 -11.60
C ALA A 88 4.34 -11.00 -12.26
N LEU A 89 3.66 -12.05 -12.75
CA LEU A 89 4.30 -13.14 -13.49
C LEU A 89 4.97 -12.64 -14.77
N SER A 90 4.35 -11.69 -15.48
CA SER A 90 4.91 -11.10 -16.69
C SER A 90 6.15 -10.26 -16.38
N ALA A 91 6.13 -9.45 -15.32
CA ALA A 91 7.28 -8.67 -14.87
C ALA A 91 8.46 -9.57 -14.47
N TYR A 92 8.18 -10.67 -13.75
CA TYR A 92 9.20 -11.66 -13.42
C TYR A 92 9.83 -12.28 -14.69
N LYS A 93 9.00 -12.70 -15.65
CA LYS A 93 9.49 -13.24 -16.93
C LYS A 93 10.35 -12.24 -17.69
N GLU A 94 9.99 -10.96 -17.69
CA GLU A 94 10.74 -9.90 -18.36
C GLU A 94 12.12 -9.70 -17.72
N ILE A 95 12.19 -9.59 -16.39
CA ILE A 95 13.46 -9.45 -15.65
C ILE A 95 14.37 -10.66 -15.91
N SER A 96 13.80 -11.87 -15.96
CA SER A 96 14.54 -13.10 -16.25
C SER A 96 15.10 -13.13 -17.68
N ARG A 97 14.47 -12.45 -18.64
CA ARG A 97 14.94 -12.38 -20.04
C ARG A 97 16.04 -11.34 -20.24
N THR A 98 16.05 -10.28 -19.44
CA THR A 98 17.08 -9.23 -19.53
C THR A 98 18.40 -9.66 -18.88
N GLN A 99 18.39 -10.64 -17.97
CA GLN A 99 19.59 -11.14 -17.27
C GLN A 99 20.30 -12.32 -17.96
N ILE A 100 19.75 -12.85 -19.06
CA ILE A 100 20.44 -13.84 -19.91
C ILE A 100 21.17 -13.17 -21.06
#